data_AF-A0A543FC47-F1
#
_entry.id   AF-A0A543FC47-F1
#
_cell.length_a   1.000
_cell.length_b   1.000
_cell.length_c   1.000
_cell.angle_alpha   90.00
_cell.angle_beta   90.00
_cell.angle_gamma   90.00
#
_symmetry.space_group_name_H-M   'P 1'
#
loop_
_entity.id
_entity.type
_entity.pdbx_description
1 polymer ?
#
loop_
_entity_poly.entity_id
_entity_poly.type
_entity_poly.pdbx_seq_one_letter_code
_entity_poly.pdbx_strand_id
1 'polypeptide(L)'
;MTDPGTERPGYRRVLLKLGGEMFGGGKVGLDPDVVQTVAEQIAEVVATGVQVAVVIGGGNFFRGAELEERGMERARSDYMGMLGTVMNSLALQDFLQKQGIDTRVQTAITMGQVAEPYLPLRAKRHLEKGRVVIFGAGMGMPYFSTDTTAAQRALEIGADVVLMAKAVDGVFTADPRVDATATMYTEITHKEAIERDLKVADATAFSLCMDNQMPILVFNLLTKGNIARAVAGEKIGTLVRS
;
A
#
# COMPACT_ATOMS: atom_id res chain seq x y z
N MET A 1 -7.35 -16.03 -25.62
CA MET A 1 -6.83 -17.35 -25.24
C MET A 1 -5.64 -17.11 -24.32
N THR A 2 -5.86 -17.06 -23.01
CA THR A 2 -4.79 -17.01 -22.01
C THR A 2 -4.42 -18.45 -21.66
N ASP A 3 -3.12 -18.71 -21.59
CA ASP A 3 -2.53 -20.01 -21.32
C ASP A 3 -2.84 -20.44 -19.86
N PRO A 4 -3.53 -21.57 -19.62
CA PRO A 4 -3.98 -21.96 -18.28
C PRO A 4 -2.86 -22.38 -17.31
N GLY A 5 -1.58 -22.26 -17.69
CA GLY A 5 -0.41 -22.60 -16.88
C GLY A 5 0.35 -21.43 -16.22
N THR A 6 -0.04 -20.18 -16.45
CA THR A 6 0.78 -19.01 -16.07
C THR A 6 0.28 -18.19 -14.88
N GLU A 7 -0.90 -18.46 -14.33
CA GLU A 7 -1.55 -17.60 -13.33
C GLU A 7 -1.55 -18.25 -11.92
N ARG A 8 -1.24 -17.44 -10.91
CA ARG A 8 -1.41 -17.79 -9.48
C ARG A 8 -2.90 -17.74 -9.15
N PRO A 9 -3.37 -18.43 -8.08
CA PRO A 9 -4.73 -18.22 -7.60
C PRO A 9 -4.91 -16.74 -7.23
N GLY A 10 -5.99 -16.13 -7.72
CA GLY A 10 -6.34 -14.75 -7.39
C GLY A 10 -6.64 -14.56 -5.91
N TYR A 11 -6.54 -13.32 -5.44
CA TYR A 11 -6.72 -12.96 -4.04
C TYR A 11 -8.16 -12.52 -3.77
N ARG A 12 -8.71 -12.90 -2.62
CA ARG A 12 -10.06 -12.51 -2.19
C ARG A 12 -10.04 -11.21 -1.40
N ARG A 13 -9.05 -11.02 -0.53
CA ARG A 13 -8.87 -9.82 0.29
C ARG A 13 -7.45 -9.34 0.18
N VAL A 14 -7.26 -8.09 -0.23
CA VAL A 14 -5.92 -7.51 -0.42
C VAL A 14 -5.76 -6.25 0.40
N LEU A 15 -4.53 -6.00 0.87
CA LEU A 15 -4.15 -4.70 1.37
C LEU A 15 -3.20 -4.03 0.37
N LEU A 16 -3.66 -2.94 -0.22
CA LEU A 16 -2.90 -2.12 -1.15
C LEU A 16 -2.16 -1.02 -0.39
N LYS A 17 -0.83 -1.07 -0.41
CA LYS A 17 0.02 -0.01 0.12
C LYS A 17 0.45 0.92 -1.01
N LEU A 18 0.13 2.19 -0.86
CA LEU A 18 0.45 3.26 -1.79
C LEU A 18 1.48 4.21 -1.16
N GLY A 19 2.56 4.54 -1.87
CA GLY A 19 3.43 5.67 -1.53
C GLY A 19 2.68 7.01 -1.63
N GLY A 20 2.87 7.89 -0.66
CA GLY A 20 2.20 9.19 -0.65
C GLY A 20 2.74 10.12 -1.72
N GLU A 21 4.03 10.01 -2.05
CA GLU A 21 4.73 10.81 -3.04
C GLU A 21 4.07 10.72 -4.43
N MET A 22 3.46 9.57 -4.75
CA MET A 22 2.74 9.38 -6.00
C MET A 22 1.56 10.34 -6.10
N PHE A 23 0.85 10.58 -5.01
CA PHE A 23 -0.32 11.47 -4.96
C PHE A 23 0.05 12.94 -5.14
N GLY A 24 1.33 13.32 -5.06
CA GLY A 24 1.78 14.70 -5.27
C GLY A 24 2.10 15.05 -6.72
N GLY A 25 2.08 14.10 -7.66
CA GLY A 25 2.44 14.38 -9.07
C GLY A 25 3.87 14.94 -9.24
N GLY A 26 4.78 14.63 -8.31
CA GLY A 26 6.13 15.18 -8.26
C GLY A 26 6.26 16.55 -7.58
N LYS A 27 5.19 17.11 -7.02
CA LYS A 27 5.17 18.36 -6.26
C LYS A 27 4.60 18.14 -4.85
N VAL A 28 4.75 19.16 -4.00
CA VAL A 28 4.06 19.18 -2.71
C VAL A 28 2.57 19.42 -2.95
N GLY A 29 1.71 18.62 -2.32
CA GLY A 29 0.26 18.73 -2.44
C GLY A 29 -0.39 17.47 -2.96
N LEU A 30 -1.55 17.63 -3.62
CA LEU A 30 -2.37 16.54 -4.14
C LEU A 30 -2.61 16.78 -5.63
N ASP A 31 -2.35 15.76 -6.44
CA ASP A 31 -2.63 15.70 -7.87
C ASP A 31 -3.94 14.92 -8.10
N PRO A 32 -5.05 15.60 -8.45
CA PRO A 32 -6.35 14.97 -8.64
C PRO A 32 -6.36 13.90 -9.74
N ASP A 33 -5.56 14.06 -10.80
CA ASP A 33 -5.54 13.14 -11.93
C ASP A 33 -4.90 11.80 -11.53
N VAL A 34 -3.87 11.86 -10.68
CA VAL A 34 -3.27 10.65 -10.10
C VAL A 34 -4.24 9.95 -9.16
N VAL A 35 -4.91 10.70 -8.27
CA VAL A 35 -5.89 10.13 -7.33
C VAL A 35 -7.05 9.49 -8.10
N GLN A 36 -7.54 10.14 -9.16
CA GLN A 36 -8.56 9.60 -10.04
C GLN A 36 -8.13 8.29 -10.69
N THR A 37 -6.93 8.26 -11.28
CA THR A 37 -6.39 7.05 -11.93
C THR A 37 -6.29 5.88 -10.95
N VAL A 38 -5.89 6.14 -9.72
CA VAL A 38 -5.83 5.11 -8.66
C VAL A 38 -7.24 4.66 -8.26
N ALA A 39 -8.18 5.58 -8.10
CA ALA A 39 -9.56 5.26 -7.75
C ALA A 39 -10.24 4.40 -8.83
N GLU A 40 -10.01 4.70 -10.12
CA GLU A 40 -10.51 3.91 -11.26
C GLU A 40 -9.93 2.49 -11.25
N GLN A 41 -8.63 2.32 -11.01
CA GLN A 41 -8.03 0.99 -10.92
C GLN A 41 -8.54 0.18 -9.72
N ILE A 42 -8.78 0.82 -8.58
CA ILE A 42 -9.40 0.15 -7.42
C ILE A 42 -10.86 -0.22 -7.75
N ALA A 43 -11.58 0.63 -8.49
CA ALA A 43 -12.95 0.34 -8.93
C ALA A 43 -13.05 -0.93 -9.77
N GLU A 44 -12.15 -1.08 -10.74
CA GLU A 44 -12.04 -2.26 -11.59
C GLU A 44 -11.84 -3.53 -10.74
N VAL A 45 -11.00 -3.46 -9.71
CA VAL A 45 -10.74 -4.58 -8.80
C VAL A 45 -11.97 -4.92 -7.96
N VAL A 46 -12.59 -3.92 -7.32
CA VAL A 46 -13.77 -4.11 -6.45
C VAL A 46 -14.94 -4.68 -7.24
N ALA A 47 -15.10 -4.30 -8.52
CA ALA A 47 -16.13 -4.83 -9.40
C ALA A 47 -16.03 -6.36 -9.63
N THR A 48 -14.85 -6.96 -9.41
CA THR A 48 -14.67 -8.42 -9.48
C THR A 48 -15.06 -9.16 -8.18
N GLY A 49 -15.48 -8.43 -7.14
CA GLY A 49 -15.85 -8.96 -5.83
C GLY A 49 -14.71 -9.06 -4.82
N VAL A 50 -13.52 -8.57 -5.18
CA VAL A 50 -12.35 -8.55 -4.29
C VAL A 50 -12.51 -7.47 -3.23
N GLN A 51 -12.13 -7.82 -2.01
CA GLN A 51 -12.18 -6.94 -0.86
C GLN A 51 -10.88 -6.14 -0.75
N VAL A 52 -10.96 -4.83 -0.93
CA VAL A 52 -9.78 -3.97 -0.99
C VAL A 52 -9.68 -3.10 0.26
N ALA A 53 -8.56 -3.23 0.96
CA ALA A 53 -8.12 -2.27 1.97
C ALA A 53 -6.92 -1.47 1.46
N VAL A 54 -6.77 -0.23 1.91
CA VAL A 54 -5.71 0.68 1.44
C VAL A 54 -4.97 1.30 2.61
N VAL A 55 -3.64 1.38 2.50
CA VAL A 55 -2.78 2.23 3.34
C VAL A 55 -2.03 3.19 2.42
N ILE A 56 -2.03 4.49 2.74
CA ILE A 56 -1.40 5.52 1.90
C ILE A 56 -0.38 6.30 2.71
N GLY A 57 0.82 6.51 2.15
CA GLY A 57 1.83 7.41 2.71
C GLY A 57 1.40 8.88 2.73
N GLY A 58 2.11 9.72 3.48
CA GLY A 58 1.89 11.17 3.57
C GLY A 58 3.00 12.02 2.93
N GLY A 59 3.92 11.38 2.20
CA GLY A 59 5.18 11.98 1.72
C GLY A 59 5.02 13.13 0.72
N ASN A 60 3.86 13.26 0.08
CA ASN A 60 3.50 14.39 -0.79
C ASN A 60 3.21 15.69 -0.04
N PHE A 61 2.85 15.63 1.24
CA PHE A 61 2.66 16.83 2.06
C PHE A 61 3.87 17.10 2.95
N PHE A 62 4.49 16.05 3.47
CA PHE A 62 5.57 16.15 4.45
C PHE A 62 6.68 15.16 4.16
N ARG A 63 7.89 15.67 3.91
CA ARG A 63 9.10 14.86 3.80
C ARG A 63 9.82 14.89 5.14
N GLY A 64 9.48 13.96 6.02
CA GLY A 64 9.95 13.98 7.42
C GLY A 64 11.46 14.07 7.59
N ALA A 65 12.23 13.38 6.72
CA ALA A 65 13.68 13.45 6.72
C ALA A 65 14.22 14.86 6.46
N GLU A 66 13.63 15.61 5.53
CA GLU A 66 14.04 17.00 5.22
C GLU A 66 13.72 17.96 6.39
N LEU A 67 12.66 17.69 7.17
CA LEU A 67 12.28 18.52 8.31
C LEU A 67 13.17 18.22 9.54
N GLU A 68 13.55 16.97 9.74
CA GLU A 68 14.47 16.55 10.81
C GLU A 68 15.87 17.12 10.60
N GLU A 69 16.38 17.09 9.37
CA GLU A 69 17.65 17.74 9.00
C GLU A 69 17.65 19.24 9.33
N ARG A 70 16.46 19.86 9.34
CA ARG A 70 16.26 21.28 9.65
C ARG A 70 15.89 21.53 11.13
N GLY A 71 16.05 20.53 11.99
CA GLY A 71 15.95 20.66 13.44
C GLY A 71 14.57 20.34 14.04
N MET A 72 13.64 19.76 13.26
CA MET A 72 12.37 19.29 13.79
C MET A 72 12.56 18.00 14.59
N GLU A 73 11.91 17.92 15.74
CA GLU A 73 11.86 16.68 16.53
C GLU A 73 11.18 15.55 15.75
N ARG A 74 11.83 14.39 15.66
CA ARG A 74 11.35 13.20 14.93
C ARG A 74 9.90 12.87 15.23
N ALA A 75 9.53 12.82 16.52
CA ALA A 75 8.18 12.46 16.94
C ALA A 75 7.10 13.40 16.37
N ARG A 76 7.39 14.71 16.30
CA ARG A 76 6.47 15.70 15.73
C ARG A 76 6.39 15.57 14.20
N SER A 77 7.52 15.36 13.55
CA SER A 77 7.61 15.09 12.11
C SER A 77 6.74 13.89 11.71
N ASP A 78 6.81 12.79 12.47
CA ASP A 78 5.98 11.60 12.22
C ASP A 78 4.48 11.89 12.40
N TYR A 79 4.07 12.68 13.41
CA TYR A 79 2.66 13.11 13.55
C TYR A 79 2.18 13.95 12.38
N MET A 80 3.00 14.86 11.87
CA MET A 80 2.68 15.62 10.65
C MET A 80 2.52 14.69 9.45
N GLY A 81 3.42 13.72 9.29
CA GLY A 81 3.31 12.67 8.28
C GLY A 81 2.00 11.88 8.40
N MET A 82 1.61 11.49 9.61
CA MET A 82 0.34 10.81 9.89
C MET A 82 -0.87 11.66 9.46
N LEU A 83 -0.87 12.97 9.71
CA LEU A 83 -1.93 13.85 9.21
C LEU A 83 -1.96 13.90 7.67
N GLY A 84 -0.79 13.90 7.02
CA GLY A 84 -0.69 13.78 5.56
C GLY A 84 -1.35 12.50 5.01
N THR A 85 -1.19 11.36 5.71
CA THR A 85 -1.89 10.11 5.33
C THR A 85 -3.41 10.24 5.41
N VAL A 86 -3.93 10.97 6.41
CA VAL A 86 -5.37 11.23 6.56
C VAL A 86 -5.88 12.09 5.40
N MET A 87 -5.14 13.16 5.05
CA MET A 87 -5.50 14.01 3.90
C MET A 87 -5.60 13.21 2.60
N ASN A 88 -4.62 12.35 2.32
CA ASN A 88 -4.67 11.45 1.15
C ASN A 88 -5.81 10.44 1.22
N SER A 89 -6.15 9.96 2.43
CA SER A 89 -7.23 9.00 2.62
C SER A 89 -8.60 9.61 2.31
N LEU A 90 -8.82 10.86 2.73
CA LEU A 90 -10.05 11.61 2.42
C LEU A 90 -10.15 11.92 0.94
N ALA A 91 -9.05 12.31 0.30
CA ALA A 91 -9.00 12.52 -1.14
C ALA A 91 -9.38 11.25 -1.90
N LEU A 92 -8.73 10.12 -1.60
CA LEU A 92 -9.05 8.86 -2.26
C LEU A 92 -10.51 8.41 -2.00
N GLN A 93 -11.02 8.63 -0.78
CA GLN A 93 -12.42 8.34 -0.46
C GLN A 93 -13.40 9.08 -1.37
N ASP A 94 -13.21 10.38 -1.59
CA ASP A 94 -14.08 11.19 -2.45
C ASP A 94 -14.07 10.67 -3.90
N PHE A 95 -12.89 10.37 -4.45
CA PHE A 95 -12.77 9.87 -5.82
C PHE A 95 -13.36 8.46 -5.97
N LEU A 96 -13.18 7.57 -4.99
CA LEU A 96 -13.82 6.25 -5.00
C LEU A 96 -15.35 6.35 -4.92
N GLN A 97 -15.87 7.29 -4.13
CA GLN A 97 -17.32 7.55 -4.05
C GLN A 97 -17.89 8.08 -5.37
N LYS A 98 -17.14 8.92 -6.10
CA LYS A 98 -17.49 9.35 -7.46
C LYS A 98 -17.51 8.20 -8.47
N GLN A 99 -16.72 7.15 -8.24
CA GLN A 99 -16.76 5.89 -8.99
C GLN A 99 -17.88 4.94 -8.52
N GLY A 100 -18.75 5.38 -7.61
CA GLY A 100 -19.87 4.58 -7.10
C GLY A 100 -19.50 3.56 -6.03
N ILE A 101 -18.32 3.67 -5.41
CA ILE A 101 -17.82 2.71 -4.42
C ILE A 101 -18.02 3.24 -3.01
N ASP A 102 -18.85 2.54 -2.24
CA ASP A 102 -18.96 2.78 -0.80
C ASP A 102 -17.58 2.65 -0.14
N THR A 103 -17.11 3.74 0.46
CA THR A 103 -15.76 3.81 1.02
C THR A 103 -15.78 4.35 2.46
N ARG A 104 -14.92 3.79 3.32
CA ARG A 104 -14.76 4.18 4.72
C ARG A 104 -13.31 4.45 5.07
N VAL A 105 -13.04 5.64 5.58
CA VAL A 105 -11.75 5.99 6.18
C VAL A 105 -11.78 5.64 7.66
N GLN A 106 -10.76 4.92 8.12
CA GLN A 106 -10.53 4.61 9.52
C GLN A 106 -9.16 5.13 9.96
N THR A 107 -9.09 5.80 11.11
CA THR A 107 -7.84 6.40 11.58
C THR A 107 -7.34 5.79 12.89
N ALA A 108 -6.03 5.61 13.00
CA ALA A 108 -5.40 5.16 14.25
C ALA A 108 -5.43 6.24 15.35
N ILE A 109 -5.35 7.52 14.96
CA ILE A 109 -5.58 8.67 15.84
C ILE A 109 -7.05 9.05 15.74
N THR A 110 -7.76 9.07 16.87
CA THR A 110 -9.19 9.38 16.91
C THR A 110 -9.46 10.82 16.46
N MET A 111 -10.31 10.97 15.45
CA MET A 111 -10.77 12.27 14.91
C MET A 111 -12.23 12.18 14.46
N GLY A 112 -13.14 12.19 15.44
CA GLY A 112 -14.54 11.77 15.24
C GLY A 112 -15.34 12.56 14.19
N GLN A 113 -14.98 13.82 13.93
CA GLN A 113 -15.61 14.66 12.91
C GLN A 113 -15.13 14.35 11.49
N VAL A 114 -14.01 13.63 11.35
CA VAL A 114 -13.30 13.44 10.08
C VAL A 114 -13.38 11.99 9.60
N ALA A 115 -13.16 11.02 10.49
CA ALA A 115 -13.08 9.61 10.13
C ALA A 115 -13.52 8.70 11.28
N GLU A 116 -13.86 7.45 10.94
CA GLU A 116 -14.14 6.43 11.95
C GLU A 116 -12.84 6.09 12.72
N PRO A 117 -12.89 5.83 14.04
CA PRO A 117 -11.73 5.25 14.72
C PRO A 117 -11.46 3.85 14.15
N TYR A 118 -10.18 3.50 14.02
CA TYR A 118 -9.78 2.16 13.60
C TYR A 118 -10.27 1.10 14.58
N LEU A 119 -10.97 0.09 14.04
CA LEU A 119 -11.37 -1.11 14.77
C LEU A 119 -11.34 -2.29 13.79
N PRO A 120 -10.46 -3.31 13.99
CA PRO A 120 -10.27 -4.40 13.04
C PRO A 120 -11.57 -5.12 12.65
N LEU A 121 -12.44 -5.39 13.62
CA LEU A 121 -13.72 -6.07 13.39
C LEU A 121 -14.68 -5.22 12.55
N ARG A 122 -14.64 -3.89 12.69
CA ARG A 122 -15.45 -2.98 11.86
C ARG A 122 -14.88 -2.92 10.44
N ALA A 123 -13.57 -2.86 10.29
CA ALA A 123 -12.91 -2.92 8.98
C ALA A 123 -13.31 -4.19 8.22
N LYS A 124 -13.23 -5.36 8.86
CA LYS A 124 -13.68 -6.64 8.28
C LYS A 124 -15.13 -6.60 7.82
N ARG A 125 -16.03 -6.04 8.63
CA ARG A 125 -17.46 -5.93 8.30
C ARG A 125 -17.73 -4.98 7.13
N HIS A 126 -16.94 -3.92 6.96
CA HIS A 126 -17.03 -3.06 5.78
C HIS A 126 -16.55 -3.80 4.53
N LEU A 127 -15.40 -4.48 4.61
CA LEU A 127 -14.84 -5.28 3.50
C LEU A 127 -15.80 -6.39 3.05
N GLU A 128 -16.45 -7.09 3.99
CA GLU A 128 -17.45 -8.12 3.69
C GLU A 128 -18.71 -7.58 2.97
N LYS A 129 -18.99 -6.28 3.10
CA LYS A 129 -20.10 -5.60 2.41
C LYS A 129 -19.68 -5.05 1.04
N GLY A 130 -18.47 -5.36 0.55
CA GLY A 130 -17.94 -4.85 -0.71
C GLY A 130 -17.47 -3.40 -0.64
N ARG A 131 -17.28 -2.84 0.57
CA ARG A 131 -16.78 -1.48 0.74
C ARG A 131 -15.26 -1.44 0.69
N VAL A 132 -14.70 -0.36 0.18
CA VAL A 132 -13.27 -0.08 0.34
C VAL A 132 -13.01 0.52 1.73
N VAL A 133 -11.97 0.02 2.41
CA VAL A 133 -11.53 0.56 3.70
C VAL A 133 -10.15 1.20 3.53
N ILE A 134 -10.02 2.47 3.88
CA ILE A 134 -8.76 3.21 3.82
C ILE A 134 -8.29 3.49 5.25
N PHE A 135 -7.05 3.10 5.56
CA PHE A 135 -6.44 3.33 6.87
C PHE A 135 -5.58 4.59 6.84
N GLY A 136 -5.99 5.60 7.61
CA GLY A 136 -5.24 6.84 7.84
C GLY A 136 -4.56 6.87 9.20
N ALA A 137 -3.66 7.84 9.37
CA ALA A 137 -2.85 8.09 10.55
C ALA A 137 -1.89 6.94 10.95
N GLY A 138 -1.50 6.08 10.00
CA GLY A 138 -0.51 5.03 10.23
C GLY A 138 -0.85 4.10 11.40
N MET A 139 0.14 3.85 12.27
CA MET A 139 -0.05 3.16 13.56
C MET A 139 -0.52 4.09 14.70
N GLY A 140 -0.63 5.39 14.46
CA GLY A 140 -0.98 6.38 15.47
C GLY A 140 0.14 6.72 16.46
N MET A 141 1.35 6.20 16.23
CA MET A 141 2.52 6.42 17.07
C MET A 141 3.77 6.69 16.19
N PRO A 142 4.69 7.58 16.62
CA PRO A 142 5.93 7.85 15.91
C PRO A 142 6.85 6.64 15.77
N TYR A 143 7.88 6.75 14.93
CA TYR A 143 8.90 5.74 14.62
C TYR A 143 8.43 4.53 13.79
N PHE A 144 7.18 4.52 13.34
CA PHE A 144 6.65 3.48 12.46
C PHE A 144 6.36 4.02 11.06
N SER A 145 6.72 3.21 10.06
CA SER A 145 6.47 3.54 8.67
C SER A 145 5.03 3.18 8.26
N THR A 146 4.63 3.63 7.07
CA THR A 146 3.38 3.16 6.44
C THR A 146 3.49 1.72 5.91
N ASP A 147 4.68 1.21 5.63
CA ASP A 147 4.88 -0.20 5.26
C ASP A 147 4.61 -1.09 6.48
N THR A 148 5.09 -0.70 7.67
CA THR A 148 4.82 -1.43 8.91
C THR A 148 3.33 -1.40 9.24
N THR A 149 2.68 -0.25 9.02
CA THR A 149 1.21 -0.13 9.13
C THR A 149 0.51 -1.09 8.17
N ALA A 150 0.93 -1.15 6.91
CA ALA A 150 0.35 -2.03 5.90
C ALA A 150 0.44 -3.52 6.29
N ALA A 151 1.61 -3.98 6.70
CA ALA A 151 1.81 -5.36 7.18
C ALA A 151 0.88 -5.67 8.36
N GLN A 152 0.84 -4.79 9.36
CA GLN A 152 0.03 -5.00 10.55
C GLN A 152 -1.47 -5.00 10.27
N ARG A 153 -1.96 -4.07 9.45
CA ARG A 153 -3.39 -4.00 9.09
C ARG A 153 -3.80 -5.19 8.24
N ALA A 154 -2.93 -5.66 7.35
CA ALA A 154 -3.18 -6.84 6.53
C ALA A 154 -3.40 -8.09 7.39
N LEU A 155 -2.56 -8.27 8.41
CA LEU A 155 -2.73 -9.35 9.39
C LEU A 155 -4.04 -9.21 10.18
N GLU A 156 -4.33 -8.02 10.70
CA GLU A 156 -5.53 -7.81 11.50
C GLU A 156 -6.83 -8.01 10.72
N ILE A 157 -6.87 -7.58 9.46
CA ILE A 157 -8.02 -7.80 8.58
C ILE A 157 -8.01 -9.18 7.93
N GLY A 158 -6.96 -9.98 8.07
CA GLY A 158 -6.82 -11.28 7.40
C GLY A 158 -6.84 -11.15 5.87
N ALA A 159 -6.00 -10.26 5.34
CA ALA A 159 -5.73 -10.17 3.91
C ALA A 159 -4.89 -11.36 3.44
N ASP A 160 -5.04 -11.72 2.18
CA ASP A 160 -4.31 -12.81 1.53
C ASP A 160 -2.91 -12.37 1.07
N VAL A 161 -2.72 -11.06 0.85
CA VAL A 161 -1.46 -10.46 0.37
C VAL A 161 -1.38 -8.97 0.70
N VAL A 162 -0.17 -8.48 0.95
CA VAL A 162 0.18 -7.05 0.93
C VAL A 162 0.68 -6.67 -0.47
N LEU A 163 -0.10 -5.89 -1.19
CA LEU A 163 0.25 -5.34 -2.50
C LEU A 163 1.05 -4.05 -2.30
N MET A 164 2.36 -4.11 -2.52
CA MET A 164 3.29 -2.99 -2.38
C MET A 164 3.46 -2.28 -3.72
N ALA A 165 2.68 -1.22 -3.92
CA ALA A 165 2.71 -0.45 -5.16
C ALA A 165 3.91 0.50 -5.17
N LYS A 166 4.82 0.32 -6.14
CA LYS A 166 6.03 1.14 -6.32
C LYS A 166 6.07 1.75 -7.73
N ALA A 167 7.08 2.60 -7.95
CA ALA A 167 7.42 3.15 -9.28
C ALA A 167 8.40 2.25 -10.06
N VAL A 168 8.67 1.04 -9.58
CA VAL A 168 9.54 0.03 -10.20
C VAL A 168 8.77 -1.26 -10.39
N ASP A 169 9.18 -2.08 -11.37
CA ASP A 169 8.42 -3.28 -11.77
C ASP A 169 8.40 -4.38 -10.71
N GLY A 170 9.40 -4.42 -9.83
CA GLY A 170 9.49 -5.44 -8.77
C GLY A 170 10.72 -5.24 -7.91
N VAL A 171 11.22 -6.34 -7.35
CA VAL A 171 12.47 -6.44 -6.61
C VAL A 171 13.57 -6.89 -7.59
N PHE A 172 14.69 -6.19 -7.58
CA PHE A 172 15.82 -6.43 -8.46
C PHE A 172 17.05 -6.87 -7.66
N THR A 173 18.01 -7.51 -8.32
CA THR A 173 19.33 -7.84 -7.75
C THR A 173 20.15 -6.61 -7.33
N ALA A 174 19.93 -5.47 -7.99
CA ALA A 174 20.55 -4.16 -7.72
C ALA A 174 19.58 -3.04 -8.16
N ASP A 175 19.86 -1.77 -7.86
CA ASP A 175 19.02 -0.66 -8.35
C ASP A 175 19.13 -0.56 -9.88
N PRO A 176 18.05 -0.83 -10.65
CA PRO A 176 18.10 -0.84 -12.11
C PRO A 176 18.36 0.54 -12.72
N ARG A 177 18.28 1.62 -11.93
CA ARG A 177 18.62 2.98 -12.36
C ARG A 177 20.13 3.24 -12.33
N VAL A 178 20.89 2.43 -11.59
CA VAL A 178 22.34 2.57 -11.39
C VAL A 178 23.09 1.41 -12.04
N ASP A 179 22.53 0.20 -12.01
CA ASP A 179 23.13 -1.02 -12.54
C ASP A 179 22.30 -1.59 -13.69
N ALA A 180 22.86 -1.53 -14.91
CA ALA A 180 22.21 -2.07 -16.11
C ALA A 180 22.13 -3.60 -16.15
N THR A 181 22.86 -4.30 -15.27
CA THR A 181 22.82 -5.76 -15.13
C THR A 181 21.77 -6.23 -14.11
N ALA A 182 21.07 -5.30 -13.46
CA ALA A 182 20.02 -5.61 -12.51
C ALA A 182 18.92 -6.49 -13.15
N THR A 183 18.69 -7.66 -12.58
CA THR A 183 17.63 -8.58 -13.01
C THR A 183 16.51 -8.61 -11.99
N MET A 184 15.27 -8.64 -12.47
CA MET A 184 14.08 -8.69 -11.62
C MET A 184 13.82 -10.12 -11.16
N TYR A 185 13.51 -10.29 -9.88
CA TYR A 185 12.97 -11.54 -9.37
C TYR A 185 11.49 -11.66 -9.71
N THR A 186 11.02 -12.84 -10.14
CA THR A 186 9.57 -13.12 -10.28
C THR A 186 8.97 -13.62 -8.97
N GLU A 187 9.79 -14.32 -8.19
CA GLU A 187 9.48 -14.86 -6.88
C GLU A 187 10.77 -14.99 -6.06
N ILE A 188 10.67 -14.74 -4.75
CA ILE A 188 11.79 -14.89 -3.81
C ILE A 188 11.23 -15.21 -2.42
N THR A 189 12.00 -15.94 -1.61
CA THR A 189 11.60 -16.17 -0.22
C THR A 189 11.88 -14.98 0.69
N HIS A 190 11.15 -14.88 1.80
CA HIS A 190 11.46 -13.87 2.83
C HIS A 190 12.93 -13.95 3.29
N LYS A 191 13.42 -15.18 3.51
CA LYS A 191 14.77 -15.45 3.97
C LYS A 191 15.82 -15.05 2.93
N GLU A 192 15.63 -15.42 1.66
CA GLU A 192 16.56 -15.04 0.59
C GLU A 192 16.65 -13.52 0.40
N ALA A 193 15.52 -12.81 0.54
CA ALA A 193 15.52 -11.35 0.44
C ALA A 193 16.34 -10.69 1.57
N ILE A 194 16.30 -11.24 2.79
CA ILE A 194 17.15 -10.78 3.92
C ILE A 194 18.61 -11.13 3.66
N GLU A 195 18.92 -12.38 3.27
CA GLU A 195 20.29 -12.83 3.02
C GLU A 195 20.99 -12.03 1.92
N ARG A 196 20.21 -11.50 0.97
CA ARG A 196 20.69 -10.68 -0.16
C ARG A 196 20.56 -9.17 0.09
N ASP A 197 20.16 -8.74 1.28
CA ASP A 197 19.90 -7.33 1.65
C ASP A 197 18.98 -6.57 0.67
N LEU A 198 17.95 -7.23 0.14
CA LEU A 198 17.03 -6.63 -0.82
C LEU A 198 16.05 -5.68 -0.12
N LYS A 199 15.94 -4.44 -0.61
CA LYS A 199 15.07 -3.40 -0.04
C LYS A 199 13.62 -3.55 -0.50
N VAL A 200 12.93 -4.57 0.01
CA VAL A 200 11.51 -4.85 -0.29
C VAL A 200 10.57 -3.88 0.44
N ALA A 201 10.74 -3.76 1.75
CA ALA A 201 10.03 -2.86 2.67
C ALA A 201 11.01 -2.43 3.77
N ASP A 202 10.59 -1.59 4.72
CA ASP A 202 11.39 -1.42 5.94
C ASP A 202 11.52 -2.76 6.71
N ALA A 203 12.60 -2.89 7.48
CA ALA A 203 12.93 -4.13 8.16
C ALA A 203 11.84 -4.61 9.14
N THR A 204 11.14 -3.69 9.81
CA THR A 204 10.08 -4.03 10.77
C THR A 204 8.87 -4.60 10.04
N ALA A 205 8.43 -3.95 8.96
CA ALA A 205 7.35 -4.44 8.11
C ALA A 205 7.67 -5.80 7.52
N PHE A 206 8.90 -5.97 7.03
CA PHE A 206 9.35 -7.19 6.39
C PHE A 206 9.39 -8.37 7.36
N SER A 207 9.98 -8.18 8.54
CA SER A 207 10.01 -9.21 9.60
C SER A 207 8.59 -9.57 10.05
N LEU A 208 7.70 -8.60 10.23
CA LEU A 208 6.32 -8.85 10.61
C LEU A 208 5.59 -9.73 9.57
N CYS A 209 5.81 -9.48 8.29
CA CYS A 209 5.27 -10.33 7.23
C CYS A 209 5.87 -11.74 7.23
N MET A 210 7.20 -11.84 7.37
CA MET A 210 7.91 -13.13 7.40
C MET A 210 7.41 -14.01 8.54
N ASP A 211 7.37 -13.48 9.77
CA ASP A 211 7.00 -14.22 10.99
C ASP A 211 5.55 -14.72 10.94
N ASN A 212 4.69 -14.05 10.18
CA ASN A 212 3.28 -14.40 10.04
C ASN A 212 2.93 -15.01 8.66
N GLN A 213 3.94 -15.37 7.86
CA GLN A 213 3.77 -15.94 6.52
C GLN A 213 2.89 -15.10 5.59
N MET A 214 2.86 -13.78 5.79
CA MET A 214 2.08 -12.84 4.98
C MET A 214 2.79 -12.59 3.65
N PRO A 215 2.21 -12.95 2.50
CA PRO A 215 2.83 -12.67 1.21
C PRO A 215 2.90 -11.17 0.91
N ILE A 216 3.96 -10.76 0.25
CA ILE A 216 4.15 -9.39 -0.25
C ILE A 216 4.31 -9.45 -1.77
N LEU A 217 3.48 -8.71 -2.51
CA LEU A 217 3.64 -8.56 -3.97
C LEU A 217 4.11 -7.15 -4.27
N VAL A 218 5.34 -7.01 -4.76
CA VAL A 218 5.91 -5.73 -5.21
C VAL A 218 5.67 -5.59 -6.70
N PHE A 219 5.03 -4.50 -7.12
CA PHE A 219 4.69 -4.27 -8.53
C PHE A 219 4.66 -2.77 -8.87
N ASN A 220 4.72 -2.46 -10.16
CA ASN A 220 4.64 -1.10 -10.67
C ASN A 220 3.18 -0.62 -10.78
N LEU A 221 2.84 0.43 -10.06
CA LEU A 221 1.51 1.05 -10.10
C LEU A 221 1.27 1.91 -11.34
N LEU A 222 2.33 2.46 -11.94
CA LEU A 222 2.24 3.41 -13.06
C LEU A 222 1.77 2.75 -14.35
N THR A 223 1.85 1.42 -14.42
CA THR A 223 1.30 0.65 -15.54
C THR A 223 -0.19 0.42 -15.31
N LYS A 224 -1.02 1.04 -16.16
CA LYS A 224 -2.48 0.93 -16.10
C LYS A 224 -2.92 -0.54 -16.07
N GLY A 225 -3.82 -0.86 -15.13
CA GLY A 225 -4.40 -2.20 -14.98
C GLY A 225 -3.57 -3.15 -14.12
N ASN A 226 -2.36 -2.78 -13.70
CA ASN A 226 -1.53 -3.69 -12.90
C ASN A 226 -2.14 -4.06 -11.56
N ILE A 227 -2.97 -3.22 -10.94
CA ILE A 227 -3.65 -3.61 -9.69
C ILE A 227 -4.59 -4.79 -9.95
N ALA A 228 -5.42 -4.72 -10.99
CA ALA A 228 -6.32 -5.80 -11.37
C ALA A 228 -5.57 -7.10 -11.71
N ARG A 229 -4.48 -6.98 -12.47
CA ARG A 229 -3.63 -8.11 -12.86
C ARG A 229 -2.93 -8.76 -11.66
N ALA A 230 -2.39 -7.96 -10.73
CA ALA A 230 -1.81 -8.45 -9.47
C ALA A 230 -2.85 -9.22 -8.65
N VAL A 231 -4.04 -8.65 -8.52
CA VAL A 231 -5.14 -9.24 -7.76
C VAL A 231 -5.65 -10.55 -8.38
N ALA A 232 -5.72 -10.60 -9.71
CA ALA A 232 -6.11 -11.79 -10.46
C ALA A 232 -5.08 -12.92 -10.40
N GLY A 233 -3.87 -12.66 -9.87
CA GLY A 233 -2.81 -13.64 -9.75
C GLY A 233 -1.92 -13.74 -10.98
N GLU A 234 -1.97 -12.79 -11.91
CA GLU A 234 -0.99 -12.75 -13.00
C GLU A 234 0.45 -12.61 -12.44
N LYS A 235 1.41 -13.20 -13.14
CA LYS A 235 2.84 -13.12 -12.77
C LYS A 235 3.42 -11.75 -13.12
N ILE A 236 2.98 -10.72 -12.41
CA ILE A 236 3.55 -9.37 -12.48
C ILE A 236 4.40 -9.09 -11.25
N GLY A 237 5.47 -8.31 -11.46
CA GLY A 237 6.43 -7.94 -10.42
C GLY A 237 7.04 -9.12 -9.67
N THR A 238 7.26 -8.95 -8.37
CA THR A 238 7.92 -9.93 -7.51
C THR A 238 7.03 -10.33 -6.35
N LEU A 239 6.74 -11.62 -6.24
CA LEU A 239 6.12 -12.18 -5.04
C LEU A 239 7.18 -12.59 -4.03
N VAL A 240 7.11 -12.02 -2.84
CA VAL A 240 7.84 -12.46 -1.66
C VAL A 240 6.91 -13.31 -0.80
N ARG A 241 7.29 -14.56 -0.55
CA ARG A 241 6.52 -15.47 0.31
C ARG A 241 7.45 -16.42 1.06
N SER A 242 6.95 -17.07 2.10
CA SER A 242 7.76 -18.05 2.86
C SER A 242 7.91 -19.38 2.13
#